data_AF-A0A7V1I480-F1
#
_entry.id   AF-A0A7V1I480-F1
#
_cell.length_a   1.000
_cell.length_b   1.000
_cell.length_c   1.000
_cell.angle_alpha   90.00
_cell.angle_beta   90.00
_cell.angle_gamma   90.00
#
_symmetry.space_group_name_H-M   'P 1'
#
loop_
_entity.id
_entity.type
_entity.pdbx_description
1 polymer ?
#
loop_
_entity_poly.entity_id
_entity_poly.type
_entity_poly.pdbx_seq_one_letter_code
_entity_poly.pdbx_strand_id
1 'polypeptide(L)' 'MISKLTLICLIGLGFMGWYGWFVWAVLLIFLGLHHPEPIDPTLPLGKGRVKLGILALFIFILTFIPVPFKI' A
#
# COMPACT_ATOMS: atom_id res chain seq x y z
N MET A 1 3.86 -11.67 7.70
CA MET A 1 3.04 -11.15 8.81
C MET A 1 2.26 -9.88 8.45
N ILE A 2 2.89 -8.93 7.76
CA ILE A 2 2.29 -7.64 7.36
C ILE A 2 0.97 -7.78 6.59
N SER A 3 0.87 -8.72 5.64
CA SER A 3 -0.33 -8.92 4.83
C SER A 3 -1.59 -9.32 5.64
N LYS A 4 -1.41 -10.11 6.72
CA LYS A 4 -2.51 -10.50 7.61
C LYS A 4 -3.02 -9.30 8.42
N LEU A 5 -2.12 -8.44 8.87
CA LEU A 5 -2.48 -7.22 9.59
C LEU A 5 -3.25 -6.26 8.68
N THR A 6 -2.78 -6.04 7.44
CA THR A 6 -3.51 -5.20 6.48
C THR A 6 -4.89 -5.74 6.15
N LEU A 7 -5.07 -7.07 6.08
CA LEU A 7 -6.38 -7.68 5.86
C LEU A 7 -7.34 -7.39 7.02
N ILE A 8 -6.88 -7.55 8.28
CA ILE A 8 -7.69 -7.25 9.46
C ILE A 8 -8.10 -5.77 9.48
N CYS A 9 -7.16 -4.86 9.16
CA CYS A 9 -7.45 -3.44 9.06
C CYS A 9 -8.49 -3.13 7.98
N LEU A 10 -8.38 -3.73 6.79
CA LEU A 10 -9.32 -3.53 5.69
C LEU A 10 -10.74 -4.01 6.05
N ILE A 11 -10.84 -5.15 6.71
CA ILE A 11 -12.14 -5.68 7.18
C ILE A 11 -12.74 -4.73 8.23
N GLY A 12 -11.94 -4.26 9.19
CA GLY A 12 -12.38 -3.29 10.21
C GLY A 12 -12.84 -1.96 9.59
N LEU A 13 -12.09 -1.43 8.62
CA LEU A 13 -12.47 -0.21 7.88
C LEU A 13 -13.73 -0.42 7.04
N GLY A 14 -13.98 -1.63 6.53
CA GLY A 14 -15.23 -1.97 5.85
C GLY A 14 -16.44 -1.92 6.77
N PHE A 15 -16.30 -2.32 8.04
CA PHE A 15 -17.37 -2.22 9.03
C PHE A 15 -17.56 -0.80 9.59
N MET A 16 -16.48 -0.04 9.76
CA MET A 16 -16.53 1.30 10.38
C MET A 16 -16.72 2.44 9.38
N GLY A 17 -16.42 2.22 8.11
CA GLY A 17 -16.38 3.24 7.07
C GLY A 17 -17.10 2.80 5.80
N TRP A 18 -16.40 2.90 4.67
CA TRP A 18 -16.97 2.64 3.35
C TRP A 18 -16.94 1.16 3.01
N TYR A 19 -18.08 0.59 2.62
CA TYR A 19 -18.18 -0.83 2.19
C TYR A 19 -17.22 -1.22 1.06
N GLY A 20 -16.70 -0.27 0.28
CA GLY A 20 -15.67 -0.52 -0.73
C GLY A 20 -14.39 -1.16 -0.16
N TRP A 21 -14.09 -1.01 1.13
CA TRP A 21 -12.95 -1.67 1.78
C TRP A 21 -13.02 -3.21 1.74
N PHE A 22 -14.23 -3.80 1.69
CA PHE A 22 -14.39 -5.25 1.52
C PHE A 22 -13.93 -5.74 0.14
N VAL A 23 -14.10 -4.93 -0.91
CA VAL A 23 -13.60 -5.27 -2.26
C VAL A 23 -12.09 -5.42 -2.25
N TRP A 24 -11.39 -4.49 -1.59
CA TRP A 24 -9.95 -4.53 -1.42
C TRP A 24 -9.50 -5.69 -0.54
N ALA A 25 -10.23 -6.03 0.52
CA ALA A 25 -9.97 -7.19 1.36
C ALA A 25 -10.03 -8.50 0.56
N VAL A 26 -11.06 -8.68 -0.29
CA VAL A 26 -11.22 -9.85 -1.17
C VAL A 26 -10.08 -9.92 -2.18
N LEU A 27 -9.71 -8.80 -2.81
CA LEU A 27 -8.58 -8.74 -3.74
C LEU A 27 -7.27 -9.17 -3.08
N LEU A 28 -7.03 -8.76 -1.83
CA LEU A 28 -5.83 -9.14 -1.07
C LEU A 28 -5.77 -10.64 -0.78
N ILE A 29 -6.92 -11.25 -0.47
CA ILE A 29 -7.01 -12.71 -0.30
C ILE A 29 -6.71 -13.41 -1.63
N PHE A 30 -7.24 -12.90 -2.74
CA PHE A 30 -7.03 -13.48 -4.08
C PHE A 30 -5.57 -13.38 -4.55
N LEU A 31 -4.89 -12.26 -4.30
CA LEU A 31 -3.47 -12.08 -4.63
C LEU A 31 -2.52 -12.92 -3.76
N GLY A 32 -3.00 -13.42 -2.63
CA GLY A 32 -2.24 -14.21 -1.68
C GLY A 32 -1.63 -13.36 -0.55
N LEU A 33 -1.60 -13.93 0.65
CA LEU A 33 -1.12 -13.27 1.87
C LEU A 33 0.34 -13.55 2.19
N HIS A 34 1.06 -14.25 1.29
CA HIS A 34 2.45 -14.59 1.48
C HIS A 34 3.32 -13.41 1.05
N HIS A 35 3.86 -12.68 2.02
CA HIS A 35 4.87 -11.67 1.75
C HIS A 35 6.23 -12.38 1.65
N PRO A 36 6.87 -12.42 0.47
CA PRO A 36 8.23 -12.96 0.37
C PRO A 36 9.15 -12.09 1.22
N GLU A 37 9.92 -12.73 2.09
CA GLU A 37 10.89 -12.02 2.92
C GLU A 37 12.05 -11.51 2.05
N PRO A 38 12.59 -10.31 2.31
CA PRO A 38 13.78 -9.84 1.62
C PRO A 38 14.94 -10.85 1.78
N ILE A 39 15.55 -11.27 0.67
CA ILE A 39 16.61 -12.28 0.64
C ILE A 39 17.81 -11.89 1.51
N ASP A 40 18.12 -10.60 1.58
CA ASP A 40 19.14 -10.08 2.48
C ASP A 40 18.73 -8.68 2.99
N PRO A 41 18.26 -8.54 4.23
CA PRO A 41 17.88 -7.26 4.81
C PRO A 41 19.09 -6.37 5.16
N THR A 42 20.32 -6.88 5.09
CA THR A 42 21.53 -6.11 5.43
C THR A 42 22.11 -5.35 4.24
N LEU A 43 21.73 -5.69 3.01
CA LEU A 43 22.17 -4.95 1.82
C LEU A 43 21.49 -3.57 1.76
N PRO A 44 22.28 -2.48 1.71
CA PRO A 44 21.71 -1.16 1.55
C PRO A 44 21.02 -1.02 0.18
N LEU A 45 19.90 -0.30 0.14
CA LEU A 45 19.25 0.05 -1.13
C LEU A 45 20.26 0.78 -2.03
N GLY A 46 20.50 0.23 -3.22
CA GLY A 46 21.40 0.85 -4.19
C GLY A 46 20.97 2.28 -4.52
N LYS A 47 21.95 3.19 -4.68
CA LYS A 47 21.73 4.64 -4.89
C LYS A 47 20.76 4.95 -6.05
N GLY A 48 20.69 4.09 -7.07
CA GLY A 48 19.73 4.22 -8.18
C GLY A 48 18.27 4.06 -7.75
N ARG A 49 17.98 3.10 -6.85
CA ARG A 49 16.62 2.86 -6.33
C ARG A 49 16.15 4.03 -5.46
N VAL A 50 17.07 4.63 -4.70
CA VAL A 50 16.78 5.83 -3.91
C VAL A 50 16.41 7.01 -4.82
N LYS A 51 17.15 7.24 -5.90
CA LYS A 51 16.82 8.29 -6.89
C LYS A 51 15.45 8.08 -7.54
N LEU A 52 15.12 6.84 -7.89
CA LEU A 52 13.80 6.49 -8.43
C LEU A 52 12.68 6.76 -7.41
N GLY A 53 12.89 6.41 -6.14
CA GLY A 53 11.94 6.72 -5.07
C GLY A 53 11.70 8.22 -4.89
N ILE A 54 12.77 9.02 -4.94
CA ILE A 54 12.66 10.49 -4.88
C ILE A 54 11.92 11.04 -6.10
N LEU A 55 12.20 10.53 -7.30
CA LEU A 55 11.50 10.93 -8.52
C LEU A 55 10.00 10.60 -8.46
N ALA A 56 9.66 9.40 -7.99
CA ALA A 56 8.27 8.98 -7.81
C ALA A 56 7.54 9.87 -6.79
N LEU A 57 8.19 10.24 -5.68
CA LEU A 57 7.65 11.17 -4.70
C LEU A 57 7.39 12.56 -5.32
N PHE A 58 8.32 13.04 -6.14
CA PHE A 58 8.17 14.32 -6.83
C PHE A 58 6.99 14.31 -7.81
N ILE A 59 6.87 13.25 -8.62
CA ILE A 59 5.73 13.07 -9.52
C ILE A 59 4.41 13.02 -8.75
N PHE A 60 4.36 12.27 -7.65
CA PHE A 60 3.18 12.20 -6.80
C PHE A 60 2.77 13.58 -6.29
N ILE A 61 3.70 14.37 -5.73
CA ILE A 61 3.39 15.72 -5.23
C ILE A 61 2.87 16.63 -6.34
N LEU A 62 3.44 16.55 -7.54
CA LEU A 62 3.03 17.39 -8.67
C LEU A 62 1.69 16.97 -9.29
N THR A 63 1.37 15.69 -9.27
CA THR A 63 0.19 15.14 -9.96
C THR A 63 -0.98 14.85 -9.04
N PHE A 64 -0.73 14.76 -7.73
CA PHE A 64 -1.77 14.54 -6.74
C PHE A 64 -2.58 15.83 -6.55
N ILE A 65 -3.61 15.98 -7.39
CA ILE A 65 -4.58 17.06 -7.27
C ILE A 65 -5.42 16.77 -6.03
N PRO A 66 -5.48 17.67 -5.03
CA PRO A 66 -6.38 17.52 -3.91
C PRO A 66 -7.80 17.80 -4.40
N VAL A 67 -8.47 16.78 -4.94
CA VAL A 67 -9.91 16.86 -5.17
C VAL A 67 -10.57 16.76 -3.81
N PRO A 68 -11.26 17.80 -3.33
CA PRO A 68 -11.99 17.69 -2.08
C PRO A 68 -13.12 16.70 -2.34
N PHE A 69 -13.15 15.61 -1.57
CA PHE A 69 -14.37 14.84 -1.42
C PHE A 69 -15.41 15.78 -0.85
N LYS A 70 -16.28 16.31 -1.71
CA LYS A 70 -17.48 17.02 -1.26
C LYS A 70 -18.36 15.96 -0.58
N ILE A 71 -18.68 16.26 0.68
CA ILE A 71 -19.59 15.51 1.55
C ILE A 71 -20.93 15.33 0.85
#